data_AF-A0AAU4SGF6-F1
#
_entry.id   AF-A0AAU4SGF6-F1
#
_cell.length_a   1.000
_cell.length_b   1.000
_cell.length_c   1.000
_cell.angle_alpha   90.00
_cell.angle_beta   90.00
_cell.angle_gamma   90.00
#
_symmetry.space_group_name_H-M   'P 1'
#
loop_
_entity.id
_entity.type
_entity.pdbx_description
1 polymer ?
#
loop_
_entity_poly.entity_id
_entity_poly.type
_entity_poly.pdbx_seq_one_letter_code
_entity_poly.pdbx_strand_id
1 'polypeptide(L)' 'MTEDGERSRITVDGEEFEVVQPYDSLGTYHLSWVTGPDPQYGFGFRIHPPAPVGRAELEEAVRDFLSQVDPTTGYIE' A
#
# COMPACT_ATOMS: atom_id res chain seq x y z
N MET A 1 -14.95 -17.18 7.44
CA MET A 1 -13.57 -17.70 7.56
C MET A 1 -12.70 -16.51 7.24
N THR A 2 -12.27 -15.80 8.28
CA THR A 2 -11.60 -14.51 8.18
C THR A 2 -10.27 -14.69 7.45
N GLU A 3 -10.15 -14.01 6.32
CA GLU A 3 -8.90 -13.75 5.60
C GLU A 3 -8.00 -12.91 6.51
N ASP A 4 -7.47 -13.49 7.58
CA ASP A 4 -6.55 -12.82 8.49
C ASP A 4 -5.20 -12.78 7.81
N GLY A 5 -5.05 -11.97 6.76
CA GLY A 5 -3.75 -11.59 6.23
C GLY A 5 -2.99 -10.77 7.29
N GLU A 6 -1.66 -10.75 7.21
CA GLU A 6 -0.88 -9.88 8.09
C GLU A 6 -1.23 -8.42 7.74
N ARG A 7 -1.91 -7.75 8.67
CA ARG A 7 -2.23 -6.32 8.56
C ARG A 7 -1.23 -5.52 9.36
N SER A 8 -0.53 -4.64 8.67
CA SER A 8 0.45 -3.73 9.22
C SER A 8 0.10 -2.30 8.84
N ARG A 9 0.51 -1.32 9.63
CA ARG A 9 0.21 0.08 9.38
C ARG A 9 1.51 0.86 9.29
N ILE A 10 1.66 1.65 8.24
CA ILE A 10 2.85 2.45 7.98
C ILE A 10 2.45 3.91 7.82
N THR A 11 3.35 4.82 8.20
CA THR A 11 3.16 6.25 8.03
C THR A 11 4.23 6.76 7.07
N VAL A 12 3.81 7.34 5.94
CA VAL A 12 4.68 7.85 4.89
C VAL A 12 4.33 9.31 4.65
N ASP A 13 5.31 10.21 4.75
CA ASP A 13 5.12 11.66 4.60
C ASP A 13 4.04 12.31 5.51
N GLY A 14 3.69 11.65 6.61
CA GLY A 14 2.62 12.08 7.52
C GLY A 14 1.26 11.45 7.22
N GLU A 15 1.19 10.59 6.22
CA GLU A 15 -0.01 9.89 5.79
C GLU A 15 0.00 8.43 6.22
N GLU A 16 -1.14 7.92 6.67
CA GLU A 16 -1.26 6.57 7.19
C GLU A 16 -1.81 5.63 6.13
N PHE A 17 -1.10 4.51 5.95
CA PHE A 17 -1.48 3.44 5.05
C PHE A 17 -1.59 2.11 5.80
N GLU A 18 -2.69 1.42 5.59
CA GLU A 18 -2.93 0.07 6.08
C GLU A 18 -2.52 -0.94 5.01
N VAL A 19 -1.47 -1.71 5.29
CA VAL A 19 -0.92 -2.75 4.43
C VAL A 19 -1.51 -4.09 4.85
N VAL A 20 -2.19 -4.77 3.94
CA VAL A 20 -2.74 -6.11 4.14
C VAL A 20 -2.00 -7.08 3.21
N GLN A 21 -1.35 -8.08 3.79
CA GLN A 21 -0.73 -9.18 3.07
C GLN A 21 -1.56 -10.45 3.24
N PRO A 22 -2.24 -10.95 2.20
CA PRO A 22 -2.97 -12.21 2.27
C PRO A 22 -1.99 -13.39 2.39
N TYR A 23 -2.19 -14.28 3.38
CA TYR A 23 -1.39 -15.50 3.50
C TYR A 23 -1.49 -16.42 2.27
N ASP A 24 -2.62 -16.37 1.56
CA ASP A 24 -2.87 -17.18 0.36
C ASP A 24 -2.11 -16.66 -0.88
N SER A 25 -1.65 -15.41 -0.86
CA SER A 25 -0.99 -14.75 -1.99
C SER A 25 0.30 -14.06 -1.57
N LEU A 26 1.34 -14.87 -1.34
CA LEU A 26 2.70 -14.40 -1.10
C LEU A 26 3.15 -13.44 -2.21
N GLY A 27 3.65 -12.27 -1.80
CA GLY A 27 4.07 -11.20 -2.72
C GLY A 27 2.94 -10.27 -3.17
N THR A 28 1.69 -10.47 -2.76
CA THR A 28 0.60 -9.51 -2.98
C THR A 28 0.41 -8.66 -1.73
N TYR A 29 0.43 -7.34 -1.90
CA TYR A 29 0.20 -6.38 -0.83
C TYR A 29 -0.93 -5.47 -1.25
N HIS A 30 -1.86 -5.23 -0.34
CA HIS A 30 -2.94 -4.27 -0.52
C HIS A 30 -2.73 -3.11 0.45
N LEU A 31 -2.59 -1.90 -0.05
CA LEU A 31 -2.38 -0.71 0.76
C LEU A 31 -3.62 0.17 0.67
N SER A 32 -4.23 0.44 1.82
CA SER A 32 -5.38 1.32 1.93
C SER A 32 -4.96 2.63 2.59
N TRP A 33 -5.21 3.76 1.93
CA TRP A 33 -4.87 5.09 2.41
C TRP A 33 -5.92 5.55 3.42
N VAL A 34 -5.54 5.60 4.70
CA VAL A 34 -6.47 5.85 5.81
C VAL A 34 -6.67 7.35 6.04
N THR A 35 -5.62 8.14 5.90
CA THR A 35 -5.64 9.60 6.11
C THR A 35 -5.90 10.41 4.84
N GLY A 36 -6.09 9.73 3.71
CA GLY A 36 -6.34 10.37 2.43
C GLY A 36 -7.71 11.05 2.36
N PRO A 37 -7.96 11.86 1.32
CA PRO A 37 -9.25 12.53 1.13
C PRO A 37 -10.41 11.55 0.92
N ASP A 38 -10.13 10.31 0.50
CA ASP A 38 -11.11 9.25 0.37
C ASP A 38 -10.62 7.97 1.07
N PRO A 39 -11.39 7.41 2.02
CA PRO A 39 -10.99 6.21 2.77
C PRO A 39 -11.05 4.93 1.93
N GLN A 40 -11.56 4.99 0.69
CA GLN A 40 -11.55 3.88 -0.26
C GLN A 40 -10.34 3.95 -1.19
N TYR A 41 -9.52 5.01 -1.10
CA TYR A 41 -8.31 5.11 -1.90
C TYR A 41 -7.29 4.10 -1.40
N GLY A 42 -6.77 3.31 -2.32
CA GLY A 42 -5.81 2.27 -2.01
C GLY A 42 -5.27 1.67 -3.29
N PHE A 43 -4.08 1.10 -3.21
CA PHE A 43 -3.44 0.44 -4.32
C PHE A 43 -2.88 -0.90 -3.85
N GLY A 44 -2.99 -1.89 -4.70
CA GLY A 44 -2.37 -3.19 -4.46
C GLY A 44 -1.29 -3.42 -5.49
N PHE A 45 -0.15 -3.95 -5.05
CA PHE A 45 0.89 -4.38 -5.97
C PHE A 45 1.30 -5.82 -5.66
N ARG A 46 1.81 -6.48 -6.70
CA ARG A 46 2.33 -7.83 -6.61
C ARG A 46 3.77 -7.85 -7.05
N ILE A 47 4.62 -8.41 -6.20
CA ILE A 47 6.04 -8.60 -6.49
C ILE A 47 6.24 -9.96 -7.15
N HIS A 48 6.98 -9.96 -8.26
CA HIS A 48 7.42 -11.14 -8.97
C HIS A 48 8.95 -11.10 -9.14
N PRO A 49 9.70 -12.09 -8.64
CA PRO A 49 9.26 -13.26 -7.86
C PRO A 49 8.68 -12.89 -6.49
N PRO A 50 7.76 -13.71 -5.92
CA PRO A 50 7.13 -13.41 -4.63
C PRO A 50 8.19 -13.39 -3.53
N ALA A 51 8.51 -12.20 -3.05
CA ALA A 51 9.47 -11.97 -1.98
C ALA A 51 8.80 -11.20 -0.82
N PRO A 52 9.22 -11.45 0.43
CA PRO A 52 8.84 -10.60 1.54
C PRO A 52 9.44 -9.22 1.31
N VAL A 53 8.60 -8.18 1.23
CA VAL A 53 9.09 -6.80 1.22
C VAL A 53 9.18 -6.31 2.66
N GLY A 54 10.31 -5.68 2.96
CA GLY A 54 10.47 -4.98 4.22
C GLY A 54 9.64 -3.70 4.24
N ARG A 55 9.52 -3.13 5.44
CA ARG A 55 8.84 -1.84 5.65
C ARG A 55 9.39 -0.74 4.73
N ALA A 56 10.71 -0.66 4.54
CA ALA A 56 11.33 0.35 3.68
C ALA A 56 10.84 0.29 2.24
N GLU A 57 10.69 -0.91 1.66
CA GLU A 57 10.16 -1.06 0.30
C GLU A 57 8.67 -0.72 0.20
N LEU A 58 7.89 -1.01 1.25
CA LEU A 58 6.50 -0.56 1.33
C LEU A 58 6.44 0.97 1.37
N GLU A 59 7.31 1.61 2.15
CA GLU A 59 7.41 3.08 2.26
C GLU A 59 7.85 3.69 0.92
N GLU A 60 8.81 3.08 0.20
CA GLU A 60 9.23 3.51 -1.14
C GLU A 60 8.10 3.33 -2.16
N ALA A 61 7.38 2.20 -2.16
CA ALA A 61 6.24 1.96 -3.05
C ALA A 61 5.08 2.94 -2.81
N VAL A 62 4.79 3.27 -1.55
CA VAL A 62 3.82 4.32 -1.20
C VAL A 62 4.30 5.68 -1.66
N ARG A 63 5.59 5.99 -1.48
CA ARG A 63 6.14 7.28 -1.92
C ARG A 63 6.13 7.42 -3.44
N ASP A 64 6.44 6.34 -4.16
CA ASP A 64 6.35 6.28 -5.60
C ASP A 64 4.89 6.45 -6.07
N PHE A 65 3.95 5.75 -5.43
CA PHE A 65 2.51 5.95 -5.66
C PHE A 65 2.08 7.39 -5.41
N LEU A 66 2.46 8.00 -4.28
CA LEU A 66 2.18 9.41 -3.98
C LEU A 66 2.87 10.37 -4.95
N SER A 67 4.01 9.98 -5.52
CA SER A 67 4.69 10.76 -6.56
C SER A 67 4.02 10.64 -7.93
N GLN A 68 3.34 9.53 -8.20
CA GLN A 68 2.52 9.34 -9.40
C GLN A 68 1.15 10.00 -9.24
N VAL A 69 0.60 10.03 -8.03
CA VAL A 69 -0.64 10.74 -7.70
C VAL A 69 -0.32 12.23 -7.70
N ASP A 70 -0.78 12.93 -8.74
CA ASP A 70 -0.56 14.35 -8.84
C ASP A 70 -1.15 15.07 -7.61
N PRO A 71 -0.38 15.83 -6.81
CA PRO A 71 -0.89 16.46 -5.59
C PRO A 71 -1.94 17.54 -5.87
N THR A 72 -2.07 17.94 -7.15
CA THR A 72 -3.08 18.92 -7.60
C THR A 72 -4.32 18.26 -8.21
N THR A 73 -4.21 17.07 -8.79
CA THR A 73 -5.32 16.45 -9.55
C THR A 73 -5.78 15.09 -8.99
N GLY A 74 -4.94 14.38 -8.24
CA GLY A 74 -5.23 13.04 -7.72
C GLY A 74 -5.26 11.95 -8.79
N TYR A 75 -4.72 12.20 -9.99
CA TYR A 75 -4.64 11.24 -11.09
C TYR A 75 -3.22 10.71 -11.28
N ILE A 76 -3.12 9.43 -11.66
CA ILE A 76 -1.92 8.78 -12.16
C ILE A 76 -1.89 8.93 -13.70
N GLU A 77 -0.87 9.56 -14.28
CA GLU A 77 -0.63 9.60 -15.74
C GLU A 77 0.10 8.37 -16.27
#